data_AF-A0A7V1IIP0-F1
#
_entry.id   AF-A0A7V1IIP0-F1
#
_cell.length_a   1.000
_cell.length_b   1.000
_cell.length_c   1.000
_cell.angle_alpha   90.00
_cell.angle_beta   90.00
_cell.angle_gamma   90.00
#
_symmetry.space_group_name_H-M   'P 1'
#
loop_
_entity.id
_entity.type
_entity.pdbx_description
1 polymer ?
#
loop_
_entity_poly.entity_id
_entity_poly.type
_entity_poly.pdbx_seq_one_letter_code
_entity_poly.pdbx_strand_id
1 'polypeptide(L)'
;MLGLNLKREIDQIAKDKGIEASEITGALEEAMRQAARKRFGQDKEIEARYNDEIGEVELFEFREVVEEITDPETQILIEEAKREYDPEVEPGDEIGVKLDTSGFGRILAQAAKQVIIQRIRDAERDNTYEEYFDRTGEIVNGIVRRFEKGAIIVDLGRAEAVIPAKEQVPRESYRPGDRIRAYVLEVNKVAKGPQIVLSRASIDFLIKLFEQEVPEMYEKIVSIHAAAREPGGRSKIAVVSRDSDVDPVGACVGMKGSRVQAVVQELRGERIDIVPWSPDPARYVCSALSPAQVSKVIIDEAQKSMDVIVPDDQLSLAIGRRGQNVRLAVQLTEWRIDIKSETKMREIAQWLSRAVSAVEGCGDPEADLLLQQGITSLEDLAECSPELLMSLPGIDETGAASIKARAAELIEVKAAEEEERARLEAENEARLRAEAEAAAAESRAAGEGEGAVAPPTGPASDRED
;
A
#
# COMPACT_ATOMS: atom_id res chain seq x y z
N MET A 1 37.37 -49.89 1.36
CA MET A 1 37.29 -49.27 0.01
C MET A 1 36.10 -48.29 -0.14
N LEU A 2 35.41 -47.92 0.96
CA LEU A 2 34.27 -46.98 0.94
C LEU A 2 34.66 -45.52 1.27
N GLY A 3 35.61 -45.24 2.18
CA GLY A 3 35.97 -43.87 2.62
C GLY A 3 36.49 -42.91 1.55
N LEU A 4 37.27 -43.39 0.56
CA LEU A 4 37.80 -42.57 -0.55
C LEU A 4 36.72 -42.02 -1.51
N ASN A 5 35.53 -42.64 -1.55
CA ASN A 5 34.42 -42.12 -2.36
C ASN A 5 33.71 -40.97 -1.66
N LEU A 6 33.58 -41.00 -0.32
CA LEU A 6 32.80 -40.00 0.40
C LEU A 6 33.47 -38.61 0.38
N LYS A 7 34.79 -38.53 0.58
CA LYS A 7 35.52 -37.25 0.46
C LYS A 7 35.36 -36.64 -0.94
N ARG A 8 35.58 -37.45 -1.97
CA ARG A 8 35.46 -37.01 -3.37
C ARG A 8 34.03 -36.61 -3.72
N GLU A 9 33.01 -37.29 -3.18
CA GLU A 9 31.61 -36.91 -3.34
C GLU A 9 31.28 -35.62 -2.60
N ILE A 10 31.75 -35.44 -1.36
CA ILE A 10 31.59 -34.20 -0.59
C ILE A 10 32.23 -33.02 -1.35
N ASP A 11 33.47 -33.16 -1.81
CA ASP A 11 34.18 -32.12 -2.55
C ASP A 11 33.51 -31.79 -3.88
N GLN A 12 33.06 -32.82 -4.61
CA GLN A 12 32.35 -32.63 -5.88
C GLN A 12 31.02 -31.90 -5.65
N ILE A 13 30.27 -32.28 -4.62
CA ILE A 13 28.98 -31.65 -4.30
C ILE A 13 29.18 -30.23 -3.77
N ALA A 14 30.17 -30.01 -2.91
CA ALA A 14 30.57 -28.71 -2.41
C ALA A 14 30.87 -27.75 -3.57
N LYS A 15 31.63 -28.23 -4.57
CA LYS A 15 32.02 -27.46 -5.74
C LYS A 15 30.89 -27.23 -6.74
N ASP A 16 30.08 -28.24 -7.01
CA ASP A 16 28.96 -28.16 -7.96
C ASP A 16 27.79 -27.33 -7.42
N LYS A 17 27.66 -27.21 -6.09
CA LYS A 17 26.54 -26.54 -5.41
C LYS A 17 26.93 -25.27 -4.66
N GLY A 18 28.22 -24.92 -4.62
CA GLY A 18 28.72 -23.71 -3.95
C GLY A 18 28.54 -23.74 -2.44
N ILE A 19 28.72 -24.90 -1.81
CA ILE A 19 28.58 -25.10 -0.36
C ILE A 19 29.96 -25.38 0.24
N GLU A 20 30.28 -24.78 1.38
CA GLU A 20 31.54 -25.06 2.10
C GLU A 20 31.58 -26.51 2.61
N ALA A 21 32.69 -27.22 2.36
CA ALA A 21 32.84 -28.63 2.73
C ALA A 21 32.75 -28.86 4.26
N SER A 22 33.14 -27.87 5.06
CA SER A 22 33.03 -27.90 6.52
C SER A 22 31.58 -27.96 7.01
N GLU A 23 30.62 -27.38 6.27
CA GLU A 23 29.21 -27.42 6.63
C GLU A 23 28.59 -28.79 6.37
N ILE A 24 29.01 -29.45 5.28
CA ILE A 24 28.57 -30.81 4.95
C ILE A 24 29.09 -31.79 6.00
N THR A 25 30.39 -31.69 6.34
CA THR A 25 31.03 -32.56 7.33
C THR A 25 30.48 -32.36 8.74
N GLY A 26 30.30 -31.12 9.20
CA GLY A 26 29.71 -30.86 10.53
C GLY A 26 28.27 -31.37 10.67
N ALA A 27 27.48 -31.36 9.61
CA ALA A 27 26.13 -31.90 9.67
C ALA A 27 26.08 -33.43 9.52
N LEU A 28 27.07 -34.04 8.87
CA LEU A 28 27.28 -35.48 8.89
C LEU A 28 27.63 -35.97 10.31
N GLU A 29 28.49 -35.24 11.02
CA GLU A 29 28.81 -35.49 12.44
C GLU A 29 27.55 -35.46 13.30
N GLU A 30 26.76 -34.38 13.22
CA GLU A 30 25.54 -34.26 14.03
C GLU A 30 24.51 -35.36 13.73
N ALA A 31 24.34 -35.72 12.45
CA ALA A 31 23.45 -36.82 12.09
C ALA A 31 23.94 -38.18 12.60
N MET A 32 25.25 -38.41 12.55
CA MET A 32 25.88 -39.61 13.12
C MET A 32 25.71 -39.66 14.63
N ARG A 33 25.94 -38.55 15.33
CA ARG A 33 25.72 -38.44 16.78
C ARG A 33 24.28 -38.78 17.15
N GLN A 34 23.29 -38.21 16.45
CA GLN A 34 21.87 -38.50 16.71
C GLN A 34 21.50 -39.95 16.40
N ALA A 35 22.04 -40.53 15.33
CA ALA A 35 21.82 -41.92 14.99
C ALA A 35 22.46 -42.87 15.99
N ALA A 36 23.66 -42.54 16.47
CA ALA A 36 24.40 -43.29 17.47
C ALA A 36 23.64 -43.29 18.80
N ARG A 37 23.17 -42.13 19.28
CA ARG A 37 22.32 -42.04 20.49
C ARG A 37 21.05 -42.88 20.40
N LYS A 38 20.42 -42.95 19.21
CA LYS A 38 19.24 -43.82 19.01
C LYS A 38 19.56 -45.31 19.03
N ARG A 39 20.77 -45.71 18.59
CA ARG A 39 21.16 -47.12 18.49
C ARG A 39 21.81 -47.66 19.76
N PHE A 40 22.64 -46.86 20.41
CA PHE A 40 23.51 -47.29 21.50
C PHE A 40 23.02 -46.84 22.88
N GLY A 41 22.10 -45.87 22.97
CA GLY A 41 21.55 -45.36 24.23
C GLY A 41 21.51 -43.83 24.23
N GLN A 42 20.42 -43.23 24.74
CA GLN A 42 20.28 -41.77 24.77
C GLN A 42 21.11 -41.11 25.87
N ASP A 43 21.41 -41.86 26.93
CA ASP A 43 22.13 -41.39 28.11
C ASP A 43 23.66 -41.46 27.95
N LYS A 44 24.14 -42.01 26.83
CA LYS A 44 25.57 -42.10 26.52
C LYS A 44 26.12 -40.82 25.92
N GLU A 45 27.31 -40.43 26.34
CA GLU A 45 28.05 -39.31 25.79
C GLU A 45 28.78 -39.72 24.51
N ILE A 46 28.15 -39.47 23.38
CA ILE A 46 28.68 -39.83 22.06
C ILE A 46 29.10 -38.58 21.29
N GLU A 47 30.33 -38.58 20.80
CA GLU A 47 30.86 -37.60 19.86
C GLU A 47 31.03 -38.22 18.48
N ALA A 48 30.77 -37.43 17.44
CA ALA A 48 31.02 -37.80 16.06
C ALA A 48 32.03 -36.83 15.48
N ARG A 49 33.06 -37.34 14.81
CA ARG A 49 34.12 -36.52 14.22
C ARG A 49 34.45 -37.01 12.81
N TYR A 50 34.45 -36.10 11.85
CA TYR A 50 34.85 -36.38 10.48
C TYR A 50 36.37 -36.41 10.40
N ASN A 51 36.91 -37.49 9.84
CA ASN A 51 38.33 -37.65 9.60
C ASN A 51 38.61 -37.45 8.11
N ASP A 52 39.24 -36.32 7.77
CA ASP A 52 39.49 -35.90 6.39
C ASP A 52 40.51 -36.78 5.65
N GLU A 53 41.39 -37.48 6.36
CA GLU A 53 42.39 -38.36 5.75
C GLU A 53 41.77 -39.66 5.23
N ILE A 54 40.86 -40.24 6.00
CA ILE A 54 40.18 -41.50 5.66
C ILE A 54 38.83 -41.27 4.96
N GLY A 55 38.27 -40.06 5.05
CA GLY A 55 37.00 -39.69 4.46
C GLY A 55 35.79 -40.33 5.13
N GLU A 56 35.86 -40.60 6.44
CA GLU A 56 34.81 -41.28 7.21
C GLU A 56 34.49 -40.52 8.49
N VAL A 57 33.24 -40.64 8.98
CA VAL A 57 32.85 -40.12 10.30
C VAL A 57 33.08 -41.19 11.34
N GLU A 58 33.90 -40.88 12.32
CA GLU A 58 34.22 -41.75 13.45
C GLU A 58 33.31 -41.39 14.63
N LEU A 59 32.86 -42.40 15.36
CA LEU A 59 32.04 -42.24 16.57
C LEU A 59 32.87 -42.64 17.79
N PHE A 60 32.84 -41.80 18.81
CA PHE A 60 33.50 -42.06 20.09
C PHE A 60 32.47 -41.97 21.21
N GLU A 61 32.41 -43.00 22.04
CA GLU A 61 31.67 -43.00 23.31
C GLU A 61 32.64 -42.61 24.42
N PHE A 62 32.39 -41.51 25.13
CA PHE A 62 33.19 -41.12 26.28
C PHE A 62 32.68 -41.82 27.53
N ARG A 63 33.62 -42.42 28.27
CA ARG A 63 33.35 -43.10 29.54
C ARG A 63 34.29 -42.56 30.62
N GLU A 64 33.75 -42.35 31.81
CA GLU A 64 34.52 -41.91 32.98
C GLU A 64 35.30 -43.10 33.56
N VAL A 65 36.58 -42.88 33.86
CA VAL A 65 37.46 -43.91 34.40
C VAL A 65 37.35 -43.91 35.92
N VAL A 66 36.91 -45.04 36.48
CA VAL A 66 36.63 -45.18 37.92
C VAL A 66 37.29 -46.41 38.51
N GLU A 67 37.49 -46.39 39.83
CA GLU A 67 37.98 -47.56 40.59
C GLU A 67 36.87 -48.59 40.84
N GLU A 68 35.63 -48.12 41.05
CA GLU A 68 34.44 -48.96 41.22
C GLU A 68 33.30 -48.46 40.32
N ILE A 69 32.71 -49.37 39.53
CA ILE A 69 31.60 -49.03 38.63
C ILE A 69 30.32 -48.79 39.45
N THR A 70 29.79 -47.58 39.36
CA THR A 70 28.44 -47.21 39.84
C THR A 70 27.41 -47.15 38.71
N ASP A 71 27.84 -46.77 37.51
CA ASP A 71 27.02 -46.78 36.30
C ASP A 71 27.76 -47.52 35.16
N PRO A 72 27.33 -48.76 34.82
CA PRO A 72 27.97 -49.55 33.78
C PRO A 72 27.88 -48.93 32.38
N GLU A 73 26.94 -48.03 32.11
CA GLU A 73 26.76 -47.46 30.78
C GLU A 73 27.69 -46.28 30.49
N THR A 74 28.12 -45.56 31.53
CA THR A 74 28.94 -44.33 31.42
C THR A 74 30.33 -44.48 32.01
N GLN A 75 30.62 -45.55 32.76
CA GLN A 75 31.89 -45.74 33.46
C GLN A 75 32.69 -46.96 32.96
N ILE A 76 34.01 -46.89 33.08
CA ILE A 76 34.95 -47.98 32.78
C ILE A 76 35.95 -48.15 33.94
N LEU A 77 36.32 -49.40 34.26
CA LEU A 77 37.32 -49.67 35.28
C LEU A 77 38.70 -49.20 34.82
N ILE A 78 39.47 -48.60 35.73
CA ILE A 78 40.85 -48.17 35.46
C ILE A 78 41.74 -49.29 34.87
N GLU A 79 41.61 -50.51 35.37
CA GLU A 79 42.37 -51.67 34.89
C GLU A 79 42.02 -52.02 33.43
N GLU A 80 40.76 -51.86 33.04
CA GLU A 80 40.29 -52.09 31.67
C GLU A 80 40.72 -50.94 30.75
N ALA A 81 40.57 -49.69 31.22
CA ALA A 81 41.01 -48.49 30.52
C ALA A 81 42.51 -48.52 30.18
N LYS A 82 43.35 -48.88 31.17
CA LYS A 82 44.80 -49.00 31.02
C LYS A 82 45.23 -50.12 30.08
N ARG A 83 44.48 -51.22 30.07
CA ARG A 83 44.82 -52.40 29.26
C ARG A 83 44.46 -52.22 27.80
N GLU A 84 43.29 -51.64 27.50
CA GLU A 84 42.71 -51.68 26.16
C GLU A 84 42.85 -50.37 25.38
N TYR A 85 43.10 -49.25 26.05
CA TYR A 85 43.06 -47.94 25.41
C TYR A 85 44.32 -47.11 25.67
N ASP A 86 44.56 -46.69 26.92
CA ASP A 86 45.69 -45.81 27.25
C ASP A 86 46.30 -46.16 28.63
N PRO A 87 47.58 -46.59 28.68
CA PRO A 87 48.28 -46.96 29.91
C PRO A 87 48.45 -45.82 30.94
N GLU A 88 48.38 -44.56 30.51
CA GLU A 88 48.66 -43.39 31.37
C GLU A 88 47.42 -42.81 32.06
N VAL A 89 46.25 -43.40 31.87
CA VAL A 89 44.95 -42.91 32.37
C VAL A 89 44.83 -42.97 33.90
N GLU A 90 44.28 -41.93 34.52
CA GLU A 90 44.02 -41.82 35.95
C GLU A 90 42.51 -41.88 36.28
N PRO A 91 42.10 -42.25 37.52
CA PRO A 91 40.71 -42.15 37.94
C PRO A 91 40.19 -40.71 37.82
N GLY A 92 39.03 -40.53 37.21
CA GLY A 92 38.41 -39.23 36.92
C GLY A 92 38.66 -38.70 35.51
N ASP A 93 39.50 -39.38 34.71
CA ASP A 93 39.67 -39.06 33.29
C ASP A 93 38.50 -39.59 32.44
N GLU A 94 38.24 -38.95 31.30
CA GLU A 94 37.29 -39.42 30.29
C GLU A 94 38.03 -40.06 29.12
N ILE A 95 37.62 -41.27 28.74
CA ILE A 95 38.23 -42.00 27.63
C ILE A 95 37.26 -42.22 26.49
N GLY A 96 37.68 -41.86 25.28
CA GLY A 96 36.89 -42.02 24.05
C GLY A 96 37.04 -43.42 23.45
N VAL A 97 36.03 -44.26 23.62
CA VAL A 97 35.95 -45.61 23.03
C VAL A 97 35.36 -45.53 21.63
N LYS A 98 36.09 -46.01 20.62
CA LYS A 98 35.62 -46.00 19.22
C LYS A 98 34.46 -46.98 19.02
N LEU A 99 33.32 -46.47 18.54
CA LEU A 99 32.13 -47.27 18.23
C LEU A 99 32.15 -47.79 16.78
N ASP A 100 31.51 -48.95 16.57
CA ASP A 100 31.37 -49.54 15.22
C ASP A 100 30.38 -48.74 14.36
N THR A 101 30.90 -48.13 13.29
CA THR A 101 30.17 -47.28 12.35
C THR A 101 29.68 -48.03 11.10
N SER A 102 30.00 -49.32 10.93
CA SER A 102 29.76 -50.07 9.68
C SER A 102 28.28 -50.16 9.26
N GLY A 103 27.34 -50.10 10.22
CA GLY A 103 25.89 -50.06 9.95
C GLY A 103 25.32 -48.69 9.59
N PHE A 104 26.10 -47.61 9.70
CA PHE A 104 25.60 -46.23 9.59
C PHE A 104 25.74 -45.61 8.19
N GLY A 105 26.34 -46.31 7.22
CA GLY A 105 26.58 -45.78 5.87
C GLY A 105 25.32 -45.26 5.16
N ARG A 106 24.17 -45.94 5.32
CA ARG A 106 22.89 -45.48 4.75
C ARG A 106 22.37 -44.19 5.41
N ILE A 107 22.59 -44.05 6.72
CA ILE A 107 22.15 -42.91 7.51
C ILE A 107 23.00 -41.68 7.14
N LEU A 108 24.31 -41.86 7.04
CA LEU A 108 25.25 -40.86 6.53
C LEU A 108 24.84 -40.34 5.15
N ALA A 109 24.56 -41.24 4.20
CA ALA A 109 24.14 -40.85 2.86
C ALA A 109 22.82 -40.04 2.86
N GLN A 110 21.84 -40.42 3.70
CA GLN A 110 20.59 -39.66 3.85
C GLN A 110 20.81 -38.29 4.51
N ALA A 111 21.66 -38.23 5.53
CA ALA A 111 22.00 -37.01 6.22
C ALA A 111 22.73 -36.02 5.31
N ALA A 112 23.77 -36.48 4.60
CA ALA A 112 24.48 -35.68 3.60
C ALA A 112 23.48 -35.10 2.60
N LYS A 113 22.62 -35.95 2.03
CA LYS A 113 21.60 -35.53 1.07
C LYS A 113 20.69 -34.45 1.65
N GLN A 114 20.24 -34.58 2.90
CA GLN A 114 19.36 -33.61 3.55
C GLN A 114 20.07 -32.26 3.76
N VAL A 115 21.32 -32.28 4.19
CA VAL A 115 22.15 -31.09 4.42
C VAL A 115 22.42 -30.37 3.11
N ILE A 116 22.79 -31.11 2.07
CA ILE A 116 23.00 -30.59 0.72
C ILE A 116 21.71 -29.93 0.21
N ILE A 117 20.56 -30.60 0.33
CA ILE A 117 19.26 -30.02 -0.08
C ILE A 117 18.95 -28.75 0.71
N GLN A 118 19.22 -28.74 2.01
CA GLN A 118 18.98 -27.58 2.87
C GLN A 118 19.87 -26.40 2.45
N ARG A 119 21.16 -26.64 2.21
CA ARG A 119 22.10 -25.59 1.81
C ARG A 119 21.88 -25.08 0.39
N ILE A 120 21.48 -25.95 -0.54
CA ILE A 120 21.02 -25.51 -1.87
C ILE A 120 19.83 -24.55 -1.70
N ARG A 121 18.86 -24.88 -0.85
CA ARG A 121 17.72 -24.00 -0.59
C ARG A 121 18.13 -22.68 0.07
N ASP A 122 19.08 -22.70 1.00
CA ASP A 122 19.55 -21.49 1.68
C ASP A 122 20.34 -20.58 0.73
N ALA A 123 21.22 -21.14 -0.10
CA ALA A 123 21.89 -20.40 -1.16
C ALA A 123 20.91 -19.85 -2.22
N GLU A 124 19.91 -20.63 -2.62
CA GLU A 124 18.83 -20.16 -3.51
C GLU A 124 18.03 -19.01 -2.87
N ARG A 125 17.76 -19.07 -1.57
CA ARG A 125 17.06 -18.02 -0.82
C ARG A 125 17.88 -16.74 -0.74
N ASP A 126 19.18 -16.84 -0.47
CA ASP A 126 20.06 -15.67 -0.38
C ASP A 126 20.24 -15.02 -1.74
N ASN A 127 20.49 -15.80 -2.79
CA ASN A 127 20.55 -15.29 -4.16
C ASN A 127 19.24 -14.62 -4.59
N THR A 128 18.10 -15.22 -4.24
CA THR A 128 16.77 -14.65 -4.52
C THR A 128 16.59 -13.34 -3.75
N TYR A 129 17.01 -13.28 -2.48
CA TYR A 129 16.93 -12.06 -1.70
C TYR A 129 17.72 -10.94 -2.36
N GLU A 130 18.99 -11.17 -2.70
CA GLU A 130 19.86 -10.16 -3.30
C GLU A 130 19.28 -9.66 -4.64
N GLU A 131 18.83 -10.58 -5.50
CA GLU A 131 18.21 -10.23 -6.79
C GLU A 131 17.00 -9.30 -6.62
N TYR A 132 16.09 -9.58 -5.68
CA TYR A 132 14.89 -8.78 -5.49
C TYR A 132 15.09 -7.55 -4.62
N PHE A 133 16.07 -7.57 -3.72
CA PHE A 133 16.42 -6.42 -2.89
C PHE A 133 16.88 -5.26 -3.78
N ASP A 134 17.75 -5.53 -4.75
CA ASP A 134 18.21 -4.53 -5.72
C ASP A 134 17.09 -4.02 -6.64
N ARG A 135 16.02 -4.82 -6.80
CA ARG A 135 14.84 -4.50 -7.61
C ARG A 135 13.70 -3.85 -6.80
N THR A 136 13.96 -3.48 -5.55
CA THR A 136 13.01 -2.69 -4.76
C THR A 136 12.73 -1.38 -5.50
N GLY A 137 11.45 -1.05 -5.70
CA GLY A 137 11.08 0.12 -6.50
C GLY A 137 10.83 -0.16 -7.99
N GLU A 138 10.90 -1.41 -8.43
CA GLU A 138 10.59 -1.80 -9.80
C GLU A 138 9.20 -2.43 -9.96
N ILE A 139 8.70 -2.47 -11.20
CA ILE A 139 7.52 -3.26 -11.57
C ILE A 139 7.96 -4.65 -11.97
N VAL A 140 7.39 -5.66 -11.31
CA VAL A 140 7.59 -7.07 -11.64
C VAL A 140 6.33 -7.67 -12.22
N ASN A 141 6.52 -8.68 -13.08
CA ASN A 141 5.45 -9.45 -13.68
C ASN A 141 5.40 -10.82 -13.00
N GLY A 142 4.20 -11.29 -12.68
CA GLY A 142 4.00 -12.60 -12.08
C GLY A 142 2.66 -13.22 -12.45
N ILE A 143 2.43 -14.42 -11.94
CA ILE A 143 1.19 -15.19 -12.13
C ILE A 143 0.55 -15.41 -10.77
N VAL A 144 -0.73 -15.09 -10.64
CA VAL A 144 -1.50 -15.34 -9.42
C VAL A 144 -1.58 -16.85 -9.18
N ARG A 145 -1.04 -17.33 -8.07
CA ARG A 145 -0.99 -18.74 -7.75
C ARG A 145 -2.16 -19.17 -6.86
N ARG A 146 -2.35 -18.47 -5.74
CA ARG A 146 -3.36 -18.77 -4.73
C ARG A 146 -3.67 -17.56 -3.85
N PHE A 147 -4.70 -17.70 -3.01
CA PHE A 147 -5.09 -16.69 -2.02
C PHE A 147 -4.92 -17.27 -0.62
N GLU A 148 -4.27 -16.52 0.28
CA GLU A 148 -4.01 -16.94 1.66
C GLU A 148 -4.45 -15.84 2.62
N LYS A 149 -5.43 -16.09 3.48
CA LYS A 149 -5.92 -15.14 4.50
C LYS A 149 -6.21 -13.73 3.95
N GLY A 150 -6.71 -13.65 2.72
CA GLY A 150 -7.00 -12.39 2.02
C GLY A 150 -5.81 -11.77 1.27
N ALA A 151 -4.60 -12.31 1.38
CA ALA A 151 -3.45 -11.92 0.57
C ALA A 151 -3.40 -12.71 -0.75
N ILE A 152 -2.85 -12.11 -1.80
CA ILE A 152 -2.62 -12.76 -3.10
C ILE A 152 -1.18 -13.28 -3.12
N ILE A 153 -1.00 -14.57 -3.38
CA ILE A 153 0.32 -15.16 -3.60
C ILE A 153 0.59 -15.17 -5.10
N VAL A 154 1.70 -14.54 -5.49
CA VAL A 154 2.13 -14.35 -6.87
C VAL A 154 3.40 -15.16 -7.11
N ASP A 155 3.41 -15.95 -8.16
CA ASP A 155 4.58 -16.66 -8.65
C ASP A 155 5.37 -15.77 -9.60
N LEU A 156 6.63 -15.49 -9.27
CA LEU A 156 7.59 -14.74 -10.09
C LEU A 156 8.52 -15.69 -10.88
N GLY A 157 8.24 -16.99 -10.88
CA GLY A 157 9.01 -18.04 -11.54
C GLY A 157 10.13 -18.60 -10.66
N ARG A 158 10.98 -17.71 -10.11
CA ARG A 158 12.07 -18.09 -9.18
C ARG A 158 11.69 -17.98 -7.70
N ALA A 159 10.70 -17.14 -7.39
CA ALA A 159 10.31 -16.82 -6.03
C ALA A 159 8.79 -16.67 -5.91
N GLU A 160 8.26 -16.86 -4.71
CA GLU A 160 6.88 -16.46 -4.37
C GLU A 160 6.90 -15.06 -3.75
N ALA A 161 5.95 -14.24 -4.17
CA ALA A 161 5.73 -12.91 -3.64
C ALA A 161 4.30 -12.80 -3.09
N VAL A 162 4.07 -11.84 -2.22
CA VAL A 162 2.78 -11.62 -1.56
C VAL A 162 2.28 -10.21 -1.82
N ILE A 163 1.00 -10.07 -2.16
CA ILE A 163 0.28 -8.79 -2.14
C ILE A 163 -0.68 -8.82 -0.93
N PRO A 164 -0.32 -8.18 0.19
CA PRO A 164 -1.19 -8.08 1.37
C PRO A 164 -2.51 -7.39 1.03
N ALA A 165 -3.57 -7.66 1.80
CA ALA A 165 -4.89 -7.06 1.58
C ALA A 165 -4.87 -5.52 1.52
N LYS A 166 -4.00 -4.87 2.33
CA LYS A 166 -3.79 -3.41 2.34
C LYS A 166 -3.14 -2.86 1.05
N GLU A 167 -2.38 -3.70 0.34
CA GLU A 167 -1.66 -3.35 -0.88
C GLU A 167 -2.42 -3.75 -2.16
N GLN A 168 -3.62 -4.31 -1.99
CA GLN A 168 -4.54 -4.65 -3.08
C GLN A 168 -5.47 -3.48 -3.38
N VAL A 169 -5.92 -3.41 -4.63
CA VAL A 169 -6.94 -2.45 -5.05
C VAL A 169 -8.34 -3.06 -4.84
N PRO A 170 -9.24 -2.45 -4.06
CA PRO A 170 -10.51 -3.07 -3.67
C PRO A 170 -11.44 -3.49 -4.81
N ARG A 171 -11.30 -2.89 -6.00
CA ARG A 171 -12.15 -3.18 -7.16
C ARG A 171 -11.53 -4.17 -8.15
N GLU A 172 -10.30 -4.59 -7.90
CA GLU A 172 -9.63 -5.56 -8.75
C GLU A 172 -9.97 -6.98 -8.30
N SER A 173 -10.35 -7.82 -9.26
CA SER A 173 -10.57 -9.24 -9.03
C SER A 173 -9.54 -10.03 -9.83
N TYR A 174 -8.87 -10.96 -9.14
CA TYR A 174 -7.90 -11.87 -9.71
C TYR A 174 -8.36 -13.30 -9.52
N ARG A 175 -7.94 -14.18 -10.43
CA ARG A 175 -8.12 -15.62 -10.35
C ARG A 175 -6.76 -16.33 -10.43
N PRO A 176 -6.64 -17.55 -9.87
CA PRO A 176 -5.44 -18.34 -10.08
C PRO A 176 -5.17 -18.54 -11.57
N GLY A 177 -3.92 -18.31 -11.99
CA GLY A 177 -3.49 -18.33 -13.39
C GLY A 177 -3.47 -16.96 -14.09
N ASP A 178 -4.08 -15.94 -13.49
CA ASP A 178 -4.06 -14.59 -14.06
C ASP A 178 -2.66 -13.99 -14.00
N ARG A 179 -2.28 -13.27 -15.07
CA ARG A 179 -1.07 -12.44 -15.05
C ARG A 179 -1.33 -11.16 -14.26
N ILE A 180 -0.36 -10.77 -13.44
CA ILE A 180 -0.41 -9.58 -12.62
C ILE A 180 0.92 -8.84 -12.68
N ARG A 181 0.84 -7.52 -12.86
CA ARG A 181 1.98 -6.61 -12.70
C ARG A 181 1.79 -5.85 -11.40
N ALA A 182 2.85 -5.77 -10.61
CA ALA A 182 2.82 -5.09 -9.32
C ALA A 182 4.19 -4.48 -9.01
N TYR A 183 4.18 -3.47 -8.15
CA TYR A 183 5.37 -2.78 -7.66
C TYR A 183 6.01 -3.56 -6.52
N VAL A 184 7.34 -3.71 -6.53
CA VAL A 184 8.10 -4.28 -5.41
C VAL A 184 8.19 -3.23 -4.31
N LEU A 185 7.36 -3.40 -3.26
CA LEU A 185 7.27 -2.45 -2.16
C LEU A 185 8.45 -2.61 -1.20
N GLU A 186 8.73 -3.84 -0.78
CA GLU A 186 9.82 -4.16 0.13
C GLU A 186 10.18 -5.66 0.03
N VAL A 187 11.41 -6.00 0.45
CA VAL A 187 11.90 -7.38 0.48
C VAL A 187 12.46 -7.68 1.87
N ASN A 188 11.77 -8.57 2.59
CA ASN A 188 12.10 -8.91 3.97
C ASN A 188 12.84 -10.26 4.06
N LYS A 189 13.91 -10.34 4.86
CA LYS A 189 14.53 -11.63 5.21
C LYS A 189 13.73 -12.29 6.33
N VAL A 190 13.13 -13.43 6.05
CA VAL A 190 12.37 -14.22 7.04
C VAL A 190 12.94 -15.63 7.12
N ALA A 191 12.79 -16.30 8.27
CA ALA A 191 13.35 -17.64 8.50
C ALA A 191 12.90 -18.72 7.49
N LYS A 192 11.79 -18.50 6.78
CA LYS A 192 11.28 -19.41 5.74
C LYS A 192 11.78 -19.11 4.32
N GLY A 193 12.54 -18.02 4.14
CA GLY A 193 13.00 -17.49 2.86
C GLY A 193 12.68 -16.00 2.72
N PRO A 194 13.20 -15.33 1.67
CA PRO A 194 12.87 -13.93 1.41
C PRO A 194 11.37 -13.79 1.13
N GLN A 195 10.74 -12.82 1.78
CA GLN A 195 9.36 -12.44 1.52
C GLN A 195 9.36 -11.16 0.70
N ILE A 196 9.01 -11.30 -0.58
CA ILE A 196 8.86 -10.18 -1.51
C ILE A 196 7.44 -9.65 -1.36
N VAL A 197 7.31 -8.41 -0.87
CA VAL A 197 6.02 -7.74 -0.72
C VAL A 197 5.78 -6.88 -1.94
N LEU A 198 4.67 -7.14 -2.62
CA LEU A 198 4.24 -6.43 -3.80
C LEU A 198 3.05 -5.53 -3.49
N SER A 199 2.91 -4.44 -4.25
CA SER A 199 1.79 -3.53 -4.16
C SER A 199 1.19 -3.18 -5.52
N ARG A 200 -0.14 -3.23 -5.57
CA ARG A 200 -0.97 -2.68 -6.64
C ARG A 200 -1.51 -1.30 -6.27
N ALA A 201 -1.65 -1.04 -4.97
CA ALA A 201 -2.23 0.19 -4.41
C ALA A 201 -1.23 1.34 -4.28
N SER A 202 0.08 1.07 -4.22
CA SER A 202 1.12 2.09 -4.03
C SER A 202 1.08 3.18 -5.11
N ILE A 203 1.32 4.42 -4.72
CA ILE A 203 1.43 5.54 -5.67
C ILE A 203 2.62 5.39 -6.60
N ASP A 204 3.71 4.76 -6.14
CA ASP A 204 4.90 4.51 -6.93
C ASP A 204 4.63 3.55 -8.08
N PHE A 205 3.63 2.66 -7.94
CA PHE A 205 3.21 1.81 -9.04
C PHE A 205 2.67 2.63 -10.22
N LEU A 206 1.86 3.65 -9.95
CA LEU A 206 1.35 4.58 -10.96
C LEU A 206 2.52 5.35 -11.62
N ILE A 207 3.44 5.88 -10.82
CA ILE A 207 4.60 6.64 -11.30
C ILE A 207 5.46 5.77 -12.22
N LYS A 208 5.82 4.55 -11.78
CA LYS A 208 6.63 3.61 -12.56
C LYS A 208 5.94 3.15 -13.85
N LEU A 209 4.62 3.04 -13.87
CA LEU A 209 3.89 2.75 -15.11
C LEU A 209 4.03 3.89 -16.13
N PHE A 210 3.94 5.15 -15.68
CA PHE A 210 4.17 6.29 -16.56
C PHE A 210 5.63 6.39 -17.03
N GLU A 211 6.61 6.13 -16.16
CA GLU A 211 8.02 6.09 -16.54
C GLU A 211 8.31 5.03 -17.63
N GLN A 212 7.61 3.89 -17.62
CA GLN A 212 7.73 2.85 -18.65
C GLN A 212 6.99 3.21 -19.94
N GLU A 213 5.86 3.92 -19.85
CA GLU A 213 4.99 4.24 -20.99
C GLU A 213 5.39 5.52 -21.73
N VAL A 214 6.07 6.46 -21.07
CA VAL A 214 6.42 7.79 -21.60
C VAL A 214 7.94 7.89 -21.82
N PRO A 215 8.44 7.79 -23.06
CA PRO A 215 9.88 7.89 -23.36
C PRO A 215 10.54 9.17 -22.82
N GLU A 216 9.84 10.29 -22.88
CA GLU A 216 10.31 11.59 -22.39
C GLU A 216 10.55 11.58 -20.87
N MET A 217 9.87 10.71 -20.11
CA MET A 217 10.14 10.51 -18.68
C MET A 217 11.38 9.65 -18.44
N TYR A 218 11.59 8.61 -19.26
CA TYR A 218 12.80 7.81 -19.20
C TYR A 218 14.06 8.65 -19.48
N GLU A 219 13.97 9.57 -20.45
CA GLU A 219 15.02 10.54 -20.78
C GLU A 219 15.14 11.70 -19.77
N LYS A 220 14.26 11.76 -18.76
CA LYS A 220 14.20 12.81 -17.73
C LYS A 220 13.96 14.21 -18.28
N ILE A 221 13.33 14.32 -19.46
CA ILE A 221 12.85 15.58 -20.05
C ILE A 221 11.56 15.99 -19.35
N VAL A 222 10.63 15.05 -19.24
CA VAL A 222 9.38 15.20 -18.46
C VAL A 222 9.54 14.46 -17.14
N SER A 223 8.95 14.98 -16.07
CA SER A 223 8.94 14.31 -14.77
C SER A 223 7.61 14.53 -14.06
N ILE A 224 7.22 13.55 -13.24
CA ILE A 224 6.08 13.69 -12.32
C ILE A 224 6.57 14.47 -11.11
N HIS A 225 6.06 15.68 -10.91
CA HIS A 225 6.37 16.51 -9.76
C HIS A 225 5.67 15.99 -8.50
N ALA A 226 4.40 15.64 -8.63
CA ALA A 226 3.59 15.09 -7.54
C ALA A 226 2.53 14.15 -8.10
N ALA A 227 2.07 13.24 -7.26
CA ALA A 227 0.95 12.36 -7.56
C ALA A 227 0.02 12.28 -6.34
N ALA A 228 -1.27 12.14 -6.59
CA ALA A 228 -2.28 11.81 -5.59
C ALA A 228 -3.13 10.67 -6.13
N ARG A 229 -3.35 9.64 -5.31
CA ARG A 229 -3.96 8.38 -5.77
C ARG A 229 -4.99 7.85 -4.77
N GLU A 230 -6.21 7.62 -5.26
CA GLU A 230 -7.21 6.77 -4.60
C GLU A 230 -7.34 5.46 -5.42
N PRO A 231 -6.67 4.36 -5.01
CA PRO A 231 -6.51 3.16 -5.85
C PRO A 231 -7.83 2.55 -6.33
N GLY A 232 -7.93 2.26 -7.63
CA GLY A 232 -9.14 1.73 -8.28
C GLY A 232 -10.29 2.74 -8.39
N GLY A 233 -10.05 3.99 -7.99
CA GLY A 233 -10.98 5.10 -8.08
C GLY A 233 -10.53 6.11 -9.12
N ARG A 234 -9.69 7.04 -8.66
CA ARG A 234 -9.18 8.15 -9.46
C ARG A 234 -7.81 8.57 -8.93
N SER A 235 -6.95 9.00 -9.82
CA SER A 235 -5.62 9.53 -9.52
C SER A 235 -5.41 10.84 -10.26
N LYS A 236 -4.58 11.71 -9.69
CA LYS A 236 -4.08 12.92 -10.33
C LYS A 236 -2.57 12.89 -10.33
N ILE A 237 -1.96 13.26 -11.45
CA ILE A 237 -0.51 13.46 -11.54
C ILE A 237 -0.22 14.87 -12.05
N ALA A 238 0.74 15.52 -11.41
CA ALA A 238 1.26 16.82 -11.81
C ALA A 238 2.58 16.62 -12.54
N VAL A 239 2.67 17.08 -13.78
CA VAL A 239 3.82 16.84 -14.65
C VAL A 239 4.49 18.16 -15.02
N VAL A 240 5.81 18.12 -15.12
CA VAL A 240 6.65 19.26 -15.51
C VAL A 240 7.67 18.83 -16.55
N SER A 241 7.94 19.71 -17.51
CA SER A 241 9.01 19.53 -18.49
C SER A 241 10.20 20.41 -18.12
N ARG A 242 11.41 19.90 -18.29
CA ARG A 242 12.65 20.67 -18.23
C ARG A 242 12.96 21.39 -19.55
N ASP A 243 12.32 20.95 -20.62
CA ASP A 243 12.41 21.53 -21.95
C ASP A 243 11.15 22.34 -22.25
N SER A 244 11.30 23.61 -22.60
CA SER A 244 10.18 24.51 -22.94
C SER A 244 9.49 24.13 -24.24
N ASP A 245 10.17 23.40 -25.13
CA ASP A 245 9.63 22.99 -26.42
C ASP A 245 8.79 21.69 -26.31
N VAL A 246 8.78 21.06 -25.13
CA VAL A 246 8.06 19.81 -24.85
C VAL A 246 6.89 20.07 -23.91
N ASP A 247 5.67 19.83 -24.39
CA ASP A 247 4.46 19.84 -23.56
C ASP A 247 4.43 18.57 -22.67
N PRO A 248 4.56 18.70 -21.34
CA PRO A 248 4.57 17.54 -20.45
C PRO A 248 3.23 16.81 -20.40
N VAL A 249 2.10 17.51 -20.59
CA VAL A 249 0.77 16.87 -20.55
C VAL A 249 0.55 16.06 -21.83
N GLY A 250 0.81 16.66 -22.99
CA GLY A 250 0.78 15.96 -24.28
C GLY A 250 1.74 14.77 -24.34
N ALA A 251 2.92 14.89 -23.73
CA ALA A 251 3.86 13.79 -23.57
C ALA A 251 3.25 12.64 -22.73
N CYS A 252 2.51 12.90 -21.67
CA CYS A 252 1.92 11.81 -20.88
C CYS A 252 0.65 11.22 -21.52
N VAL A 253 -0.13 12.05 -22.23
CA VAL A 253 -1.39 11.63 -22.86
C VAL A 253 -1.11 10.81 -24.14
N GLY A 254 -0.14 11.23 -24.96
CA GLY A 254 0.14 10.62 -26.25
C GLY A 254 -0.95 10.85 -27.31
N MET A 255 -0.76 10.30 -28.51
CA MET A 255 -1.72 10.46 -29.60
C MET A 255 -3.10 9.95 -29.19
N LYS A 256 -4.11 10.83 -29.17
CA LYS A 256 -5.49 10.53 -28.75
C LYS A 256 -5.59 9.83 -27.38
N GLY A 257 -4.67 10.10 -26.46
CA GLY A 257 -4.69 9.47 -25.13
C GLY A 257 -4.14 8.04 -25.08
N SER A 258 -3.50 7.53 -26.14
CA SER A 258 -3.01 6.16 -26.20
C SER A 258 -2.15 5.74 -25.01
N ARG A 259 -1.22 6.59 -24.58
CA ARG A 259 -0.29 6.31 -23.46
C ARG A 259 -1.01 6.27 -22.12
N VAL A 260 -1.77 7.30 -21.79
CA VAL A 260 -2.56 7.32 -20.55
C VAL A 260 -3.59 6.17 -20.52
N GLN A 261 -4.19 5.81 -21.65
CA GLN A 261 -5.13 4.68 -21.71
C GLN A 261 -4.45 3.34 -21.45
N ALA A 262 -3.19 3.14 -21.87
CA ALA A 262 -2.42 1.94 -21.54
C ALA A 262 -2.22 1.81 -20.01
N VAL A 263 -1.88 2.91 -19.33
CA VAL A 263 -1.75 2.94 -17.86
C VAL A 263 -3.11 2.72 -17.18
N VAL A 264 -4.19 3.37 -17.65
CA VAL A 264 -5.56 3.16 -17.14
C VAL A 264 -5.99 1.70 -17.27
N GLN A 265 -5.66 1.05 -18.39
CA GLN A 265 -5.97 -0.36 -18.62
C GLN A 265 -5.19 -1.28 -17.67
N GLU A 266 -3.91 -1.00 -17.43
CA GLU A 266 -3.10 -1.71 -16.43
C GLU A 266 -3.65 -1.56 -15.01
N LEU A 267 -4.19 -0.38 -14.68
CA LEU A 267 -4.89 -0.09 -13.43
C LEU A 267 -6.38 -0.48 -13.43
N ARG A 268 -6.78 -1.35 -14.36
CA ARG A 268 -8.14 -1.94 -14.43
C ARG A 268 -9.26 -0.89 -14.45
N GLY A 269 -9.03 0.26 -15.08
CA GLY A 269 -10.03 1.33 -15.25
C GLY A 269 -9.98 2.42 -14.19
N GLU A 270 -8.92 2.51 -13.38
CA GLU A 270 -8.65 3.69 -12.55
C GLU A 270 -8.57 4.95 -13.43
N ARG A 271 -9.36 5.99 -13.13
CA ARG A 271 -9.32 7.24 -13.91
C ARG A 271 -8.10 8.06 -13.54
N ILE A 272 -7.38 8.58 -14.53
CA ILE A 272 -6.16 9.35 -14.30
C ILE A 272 -6.33 10.74 -14.92
N ASP A 273 -6.20 11.79 -14.11
CA ASP A 273 -6.07 13.15 -14.61
C ASP A 273 -4.59 13.55 -14.61
N ILE A 274 -4.17 14.17 -15.71
CA ILE A 274 -2.80 14.65 -15.90
C ILE A 274 -2.88 16.16 -15.99
N VAL A 275 -2.18 16.86 -15.11
CA VAL A 275 -2.24 18.32 -15.01
C VAL A 275 -0.84 18.91 -15.08
N PRO A 276 -0.67 20.10 -15.68
CA PRO A 276 0.62 20.77 -15.66
C PRO A 276 0.92 21.23 -14.24
N TRP A 277 2.14 20.97 -13.76
CA TRP A 277 2.64 21.60 -12.56
C TRP A 277 2.97 23.08 -12.82
N SER A 278 2.77 23.94 -11.82
CA SER A 278 3.18 25.34 -11.90
C SER A 278 3.86 25.77 -10.61
N PRO A 279 4.92 26.59 -10.70
CA PRO A 279 5.51 27.22 -9.51
C PRO A 279 4.58 28.26 -8.87
N ASP A 280 3.60 28.79 -9.63
CA ASP A 280 2.55 29.66 -9.10
C ASP A 280 1.45 28.81 -8.43
N PRO A 281 1.28 28.90 -7.10
CA PRO A 281 0.35 28.05 -6.37
C PRO A 281 -1.10 28.17 -6.85
N ALA A 282 -1.56 29.38 -7.19
CA ALA A 282 -2.91 29.59 -7.69
C ALA A 282 -3.15 28.87 -9.02
N ARG A 283 -2.25 29.07 -10.00
CA ARG A 283 -2.32 28.34 -11.28
C ARG A 283 -2.23 26.83 -11.08
N TYR A 284 -1.41 26.36 -10.13
CA TYR A 284 -1.27 24.93 -9.86
C TYR A 284 -2.57 24.34 -9.27
N VAL A 285 -3.21 25.01 -8.31
CA VAL A 285 -4.51 24.59 -7.75
C VAL A 285 -5.62 24.61 -8.80
N CYS A 286 -5.69 25.65 -9.64
CA CYS A 286 -6.62 25.68 -10.78
C CYS A 286 -6.42 24.48 -11.70
N SER A 287 -5.17 24.13 -11.99
CA SER A 287 -4.83 22.97 -12.83
C SER A 287 -5.24 21.67 -12.14
N ALA A 288 -5.00 21.53 -10.84
CA ALA A 288 -5.34 20.34 -10.05
C ALA A 288 -6.86 20.09 -9.96
N LEU A 289 -7.68 21.14 -9.96
CA LEU A 289 -9.14 21.04 -9.94
C LEU A 289 -9.78 20.71 -11.29
N SER A 290 -8.98 20.73 -12.37
CA SER A 290 -9.41 20.29 -13.71
C SER A 290 -10.12 18.93 -13.64
N PRO A 291 -11.29 18.77 -14.30
CA PRO A 291 -11.84 19.61 -15.38
C PRO A 291 -12.69 20.83 -14.96
N ALA A 292 -12.88 21.09 -13.66
CA ALA A 292 -13.70 22.22 -13.24
C ALA A 292 -13.04 23.57 -13.57
N GLN A 293 -13.82 24.51 -14.09
CA GLN A 293 -13.33 25.86 -14.38
C GLN A 293 -13.39 26.73 -13.13
N VAL A 294 -12.29 27.40 -12.83
CA VAL A 294 -12.14 28.29 -11.67
C VAL A 294 -12.28 29.74 -12.12
N SER A 295 -13.15 30.50 -11.45
CA SER A 295 -13.36 31.93 -11.72
C SER A 295 -12.31 32.79 -11.01
N LYS A 296 -12.06 32.52 -9.72
CA LYS A 296 -11.14 33.30 -8.88
C LYS A 296 -10.52 32.42 -7.79
N VAL A 297 -9.28 32.74 -7.40
CA VAL A 297 -8.60 32.13 -6.26
C VAL A 297 -8.18 33.23 -5.31
N ILE A 298 -8.48 33.05 -4.03
CA ILE A 298 -8.02 33.90 -2.93
C ILE A 298 -7.05 33.06 -2.11
N ILE A 299 -5.84 33.57 -1.90
CA ILE A 299 -4.74 32.82 -1.27
C ILE A 299 -4.50 33.39 0.12
N ASP A 300 -4.46 32.52 1.12
CA ASP A 300 -3.92 32.80 2.44
C ASP A 300 -2.59 32.04 2.59
N GLU A 301 -1.49 32.76 2.42
CA GLU A 301 -0.14 32.21 2.55
C GLU A 301 0.21 31.84 4.00
N ALA A 302 -0.37 32.52 4.99
CA ALA A 302 -0.05 32.27 6.40
C ALA A 302 -0.63 30.93 6.87
N GLN A 303 -1.84 30.58 6.42
CA GLN A 303 -2.52 29.32 6.75
C GLN A 303 -2.29 28.21 5.71
N LYS A 304 -1.56 28.48 4.63
CA LYS A 304 -1.40 27.58 3.47
C LYS A 304 -2.76 27.08 2.96
N SER A 305 -3.72 28.00 2.83
CA SER A 305 -5.08 27.74 2.38
C SER A 305 -5.49 28.61 1.19
N MET A 306 -6.42 28.11 0.39
CA MET A 306 -7.00 28.84 -0.73
C MET A 306 -8.52 28.69 -0.75
N ASP A 307 -9.20 29.81 -0.93
CA ASP A 307 -10.60 29.84 -1.31
C ASP A 307 -10.69 29.90 -2.84
N VAL A 308 -11.29 28.86 -3.42
CA VAL A 308 -11.46 28.70 -4.87
C VAL A 308 -12.91 28.96 -5.22
N ILE A 309 -13.14 30.00 -6.00
CA ILE A 309 -14.46 30.41 -6.46
C ILE A 309 -14.70 29.80 -7.83
N VAL A 310 -15.81 29.06 -7.95
CA VAL A 310 -16.25 28.42 -9.19
C VAL A 310 -17.68 28.87 -9.54
N PRO A 311 -18.06 28.84 -10.83
CA PRO A 311 -19.45 29.01 -11.23
C PRO A 311 -20.36 27.97 -10.54
N ASP A 312 -21.62 28.33 -10.29
CA ASP A 312 -22.57 27.47 -9.56
C ASP A 312 -22.79 26.10 -10.25
N ASP A 313 -22.73 26.04 -11.59
CA ASP A 313 -22.83 24.80 -12.37
C ASP A 313 -21.56 23.91 -12.27
N GLN A 314 -20.42 24.52 -11.95
CA GLN A 314 -19.13 23.84 -11.81
C GLN A 314 -18.86 23.34 -10.37
N LEU A 315 -19.61 23.82 -9.37
CA LEU A 315 -19.41 23.47 -7.96
C LEU A 315 -19.38 21.96 -7.71
N SER A 316 -20.36 21.24 -8.26
CA SER A 316 -20.45 19.78 -8.12
C SER A 316 -19.27 19.06 -8.78
N LEU A 317 -18.80 19.56 -9.92
CA LEU A 317 -17.65 19.01 -10.63
C LEU A 317 -16.34 19.25 -9.87
N ALA A 318 -16.17 20.45 -9.31
CA ALA A 318 -15.00 20.88 -8.56
C ALA A 318 -14.83 20.06 -7.27
N ILE A 319 -15.92 19.84 -6.53
CA ILE A 319 -15.92 18.97 -5.34
C ILE A 319 -15.74 17.50 -5.76
N GLY A 320 -16.48 17.07 -6.78
CA GLY A 320 -16.52 15.70 -7.27
C GLY A 320 -17.31 14.76 -6.36
N ARG A 321 -17.56 13.54 -6.84
CA ARG A 321 -18.34 12.53 -6.10
C ARG A 321 -17.70 12.25 -4.73
N ARG A 322 -18.44 12.51 -3.64
CA ARG A 322 -17.96 12.38 -2.24
C ARG A 322 -16.68 13.19 -1.95
N GLY A 323 -16.48 14.33 -2.62
CA GLY A 323 -15.30 15.17 -2.43
C GLY A 323 -14.01 14.59 -3.02
N GLN A 324 -14.10 13.58 -3.89
CA GLN A 324 -12.90 12.91 -4.44
C GLN A 324 -12.01 13.87 -5.23
N ASN A 325 -12.57 14.80 -6.00
CA ASN A 325 -11.76 15.68 -6.86
C ASN A 325 -10.96 16.68 -6.01
N VAL A 326 -11.64 17.34 -5.07
CA VAL A 326 -10.98 18.29 -4.14
C VAL A 326 -9.97 17.58 -3.24
N ARG A 327 -10.26 16.36 -2.74
CA ARG A 327 -9.31 15.61 -1.90
C ARG A 327 -8.03 15.25 -2.64
N LEU A 328 -8.15 14.80 -3.89
CA LEU A 328 -6.98 14.54 -4.74
C LEU A 328 -6.21 15.82 -5.04
N ALA A 329 -6.89 16.95 -5.28
CA ALA A 329 -6.23 18.24 -5.49
C ALA A 329 -5.48 18.72 -4.23
N VAL A 330 -6.05 18.56 -3.03
CA VAL A 330 -5.39 18.85 -1.75
C VAL A 330 -4.16 17.96 -1.55
N GLN A 331 -4.26 16.65 -1.81
CA GLN A 331 -3.12 15.74 -1.73
C GLN A 331 -2.02 16.07 -2.75
N LEU A 332 -2.38 16.50 -3.95
CA LEU A 332 -1.45 16.78 -5.05
C LEU A 332 -0.70 18.11 -4.86
N THR A 333 -1.38 19.11 -4.29
CA THR A 333 -0.85 20.47 -4.12
C THR A 333 -0.32 20.72 -2.72
N GLU A 334 -0.73 19.92 -1.74
CA GLU A 334 -0.49 20.11 -0.31
C GLU A 334 -1.03 21.44 0.25
N TRP A 335 -1.99 22.05 -0.43
CA TRP A 335 -2.74 23.24 0.04
C TRP A 335 -4.10 22.83 0.57
N ARG A 336 -4.57 23.52 1.61
CA ARG A 336 -5.98 23.42 2.01
C ARG A 336 -6.82 24.17 0.98
N ILE A 337 -7.78 23.49 0.36
CA ILE A 337 -8.62 24.07 -0.70
C ILE A 337 -10.07 24.07 -0.20
N ASP A 338 -10.67 25.25 -0.08
CA ASP A 338 -12.11 25.41 0.10
C ASP A 338 -12.74 25.88 -1.20
N ILE A 339 -13.88 25.29 -1.59
CA ILE A 339 -14.53 25.57 -2.87
C ILE A 339 -15.85 26.26 -2.61
N LYS A 340 -15.99 27.49 -3.08
CA LYS A 340 -17.19 28.30 -2.93
C LYS A 340 -17.80 28.60 -4.30
N SER A 341 -19.12 28.70 -4.37
CA SER A 341 -19.77 29.16 -5.61
C SER A 341 -19.80 30.68 -5.69
N GLU A 342 -19.94 31.22 -6.90
CA GLU A 342 -20.12 32.67 -7.11
C GLU A 342 -21.34 33.22 -6.37
N THR A 343 -22.42 32.46 -6.29
CA THR A 343 -23.60 32.85 -5.49
C THR A 343 -23.27 32.91 -4.00
N LYS A 344 -22.55 31.91 -3.46
CA LYS A 344 -22.13 31.95 -2.06
C LYS A 344 -21.19 33.12 -1.77
N MET A 345 -20.30 33.42 -2.71
CA MET A 345 -19.38 34.55 -2.60
C MET A 345 -20.12 35.89 -2.55
N ARG A 346 -21.18 36.05 -3.35
CA ARG A 346 -22.06 37.23 -3.31
C ARG A 346 -22.82 37.33 -1.99
N GLU A 347 -23.31 36.23 -1.43
CA GLU A 347 -23.93 36.23 -0.10
C GLU A 347 -22.94 36.72 0.97
N ILE A 348 -21.70 36.20 0.95
CA ILE A 348 -20.65 36.63 1.88
C ILE A 348 -20.37 38.13 1.73
N ALA A 349 -20.20 38.63 0.51
CA ALA A 349 -19.98 40.05 0.24
C ALA A 349 -21.10 40.93 0.82
N GLN A 350 -22.36 40.50 0.69
CA GLN A 350 -23.51 41.21 1.26
C GLN A 350 -23.48 41.22 2.79
N TRP A 351 -23.11 40.12 3.42
CA TRP A 351 -22.96 40.06 4.89
C TRP A 351 -21.84 40.97 5.38
N LEU A 352 -20.70 40.97 4.70
CA LEU A 352 -19.58 41.86 5.03
C LEU A 352 -19.97 43.33 4.83
N SER A 353 -20.66 43.67 3.75
CA SER A 353 -21.17 45.03 3.50
C SER A 353 -22.07 45.49 4.65
N ARG A 354 -23.02 44.64 5.09
CA ARG A 354 -23.87 44.93 6.26
C ARG A 354 -23.08 45.15 7.56
N ALA A 355 -21.98 44.41 7.75
CA ALA A 355 -21.13 44.56 8.93
C ALA A 355 -20.35 45.88 8.89
N VAL A 356 -19.80 46.21 7.72
CA VAL A 356 -18.98 47.39 7.50
C VAL A 356 -19.80 48.69 7.49
N SER A 357 -21.09 48.63 7.14
CA SER A 357 -22.03 49.75 7.26
C SER A 357 -22.26 50.25 8.70
N ALA A 358 -21.65 49.61 9.71
CA ALA A 358 -21.56 50.17 11.07
C ALA A 358 -20.78 51.50 11.10
N VAL A 359 -19.89 51.74 10.12
CA VAL A 359 -19.16 52.99 9.93
C VAL A 359 -19.78 53.79 8.80
N GLU A 360 -20.08 55.06 9.07
CA GLU A 360 -20.68 55.95 8.09
C GLU A 360 -19.72 56.17 6.91
N GLY A 361 -20.20 55.90 5.69
CA GLY A 361 -19.41 56.02 4.46
C GLY A 361 -18.81 54.71 3.96
N CYS A 362 -18.90 53.62 4.72
CA CYS A 362 -18.42 52.30 4.30
C CYS A 362 -19.58 51.36 3.90
N GLY A 363 -19.36 50.50 2.90
CA GLY A 363 -20.34 49.57 2.35
C GLY A 363 -19.71 48.55 1.40
N ASP A 364 -20.27 48.41 0.19
CA ASP A 364 -19.83 47.40 -0.77
C ASP A 364 -18.35 47.50 -1.19
N PRO A 365 -17.76 48.69 -1.44
CA PRO A 365 -16.34 48.80 -1.82
C PRO A 365 -15.39 48.28 -0.76
N GLU A 366 -15.66 48.57 0.52
CA GLU A 366 -14.88 48.11 1.65
C GLU A 366 -15.08 46.60 1.88
N ALA A 367 -16.29 46.09 1.67
CA ALA A 367 -16.54 44.65 1.69
C ALA A 367 -15.74 43.91 0.62
N ASP A 368 -15.66 44.43 -0.60
CA ASP A 368 -14.84 43.85 -1.68
C ASP A 368 -13.34 43.90 -1.35
N LEU A 369 -12.86 44.94 -0.68
CA LEU A 369 -11.48 45.03 -0.19
C LEU A 369 -11.19 44.01 0.91
N LEU A 370 -12.10 43.81 1.86
CA LEU A 370 -11.98 42.78 2.89
C LEU A 370 -11.89 41.38 2.28
N LEU A 371 -12.71 41.09 1.26
CA LEU A 371 -12.62 39.84 0.51
C LEU A 371 -11.27 39.65 -0.16
N GLN A 372 -10.68 40.72 -0.72
CA GLN A 372 -9.34 40.67 -1.31
C GLN A 372 -8.25 40.47 -0.27
N GLN A 373 -8.48 40.91 0.97
CA GLN A 373 -7.58 40.68 2.10
C GLN A 373 -7.77 39.32 2.78
N GLY A 374 -8.63 38.45 2.23
CA GLY A 374 -8.82 37.07 2.71
C GLY A 374 -9.89 36.91 3.79
N ILE A 375 -10.66 37.95 4.12
CA ILE A 375 -11.79 37.84 5.04
C ILE A 375 -12.97 37.25 4.26
N THR A 376 -13.28 35.96 4.45
CA THR A 376 -14.32 35.27 3.68
C THR A 376 -15.51 34.79 4.51
N SER A 377 -15.59 35.22 5.77
CA SER A 377 -16.71 34.97 6.67
C SER A 377 -16.90 36.10 7.70
N LEU A 378 -18.05 36.10 8.39
CA LEU A 378 -18.29 37.08 9.47
C LEU A 378 -17.44 36.76 10.71
N GLU A 379 -17.16 35.48 10.89
CA GLU A 379 -16.26 34.93 11.90
C GLU A 379 -14.84 35.47 11.70
N ASP A 380 -14.31 35.39 10.48
CA ASP A 380 -13.00 35.96 10.14
C ASP A 380 -12.98 37.48 10.41
N LEU A 381 -14.06 38.18 10.06
CA LEU A 381 -14.17 39.62 10.30
C LEU A 381 -14.21 39.96 11.80
N ALA A 382 -14.89 39.15 12.61
CA ALA A 382 -14.96 39.35 14.06
C ALA A 382 -13.62 39.03 14.75
N GLU A 383 -12.82 38.12 14.21
CA GLU A 383 -11.54 37.71 14.78
C GLU A 383 -10.33 38.50 14.22
N CYS A 384 -10.49 39.20 13.09
CA CYS A 384 -9.39 39.90 12.43
C CYS A 384 -8.73 40.98 13.31
N SER A 385 -7.47 41.31 12.99
CA SER A 385 -6.73 42.31 13.75
C SER A 385 -7.28 43.73 13.46
N PRO A 386 -7.36 44.62 14.47
CA PRO A 386 -7.83 45.99 14.26
C PRO A 386 -7.00 46.76 13.21
N GLU A 387 -5.70 46.45 13.09
CA GLU A 387 -4.80 47.08 12.13
C GLU A 387 -5.20 46.77 10.67
N LEU A 388 -5.72 45.58 10.40
CA LEU A 388 -6.21 45.21 9.07
C LEU A 388 -7.40 46.09 8.68
N LEU A 389 -8.34 46.30 9.60
CA LEU A 389 -9.51 47.14 9.37
C LEU A 389 -9.13 48.61 9.20
N MET A 390 -8.20 49.11 10.02
CA MET A 390 -7.69 50.48 9.90
C MET A 390 -6.88 50.73 8.61
N SER A 391 -6.47 49.67 7.91
CA SER A 391 -5.85 49.81 6.58
C SER A 391 -6.85 50.22 5.51
N LEU A 392 -8.16 50.06 5.76
CA LEU A 392 -9.21 50.44 4.85
C LEU A 392 -9.47 51.95 4.90
N PRO A 393 -9.80 52.59 3.75
CA PRO A 393 -10.08 54.01 3.71
C PRO A 393 -11.24 54.41 4.63
N GLY A 394 -11.02 55.40 5.51
CA GLY A 394 -12.07 55.97 6.35
C GLY A 394 -12.36 55.21 7.64
N ILE A 395 -11.58 54.17 7.98
CA ILE A 395 -11.78 53.38 9.20
C ILE A 395 -10.73 53.74 10.26
N ASP A 396 -11.19 54.24 11.41
CA ASP A 396 -10.36 54.47 12.59
C ASP A 396 -10.49 53.34 13.61
N GLU A 397 -9.79 53.43 14.75
CA GLU A 397 -9.82 52.41 15.80
C GLU A 397 -11.25 52.18 16.36
N THR A 398 -12.07 53.23 16.41
CA THR A 398 -13.46 53.13 16.87
C THR A 398 -14.34 52.46 15.83
N GLY A 399 -14.15 52.80 14.55
CA GLY A 399 -14.83 52.16 13.43
C GLY A 399 -14.48 50.69 13.32
N ALA A 400 -13.20 50.33 13.47
CA ALA A 400 -12.75 48.94 13.50
C ALA A 400 -13.45 48.15 14.63
N ALA A 401 -13.53 48.70 15.84
CA ALA A 401 -14.24 48.08 16.95
C ALA A 401 -15.75 47.92 16.67
N SER A 402 -16.39 48.93 16.09
CA SER A 402 -17.80 48.89 15.69
C SER A 402 -18.09 47.82 14.63
N ILE A 403 -17.23 47.68 13.62
CA ILE A 403 -17.36 46.65 12.58
C ILE A 403 -17.26 45.25 13.17
N LYS A 404 -16.28 45.01 14.05
CA LYS A 404 -16.12 43.71 14.72
C LYS A 404 -17.30 43.36 15.61
N ALA A 405 -17.80 44.32 16.39
CA ALA A 405 -19.00 44.14 17.21
C ALA A 405 -20.22 43.83 16.34
N ARG A 406 -20.38 44.56 15.23
CA ARG A 406 -21.47 44.33 14.28
C ARG A 406 -21.37 42.98 13.58
N ALA A 407 -20.16 42.54 13.23
CA ALA A 407 -19.94 41.20 12.68
C ALA A 407 -20.39 40.12 13.66
N ALA A 408 -20.02 40.24 14.95
CA ALA A 408 -20.44 39.30 15.99
C ALA A 408 -21.98 39.21 16.14
N GLU A 409 -22.68 40.34 16.11
CA GLU A 409 -24.16 40.36 16.10
C GLU A 409 -24.74 39.67 14.85
N LEU A 410 -24.17 39.94 13.68
CA LEU A 410 -24.64 39.39 12.41
C LEU A 410 -24.40 37.89 12.30
N ILE A 411 -23.42 37.32 13.01
CA ILE A 411 -23.23 35.86 13.10
C ILE A 411 -24.46 35.19 13.69
N GLU A 412 -25.00 35.72 14.80
CA GLU A 412 -26.21 35.17 15.43
C GLU A 412 -27.43 35.30 14.52
N VAL A 413 -27.57 36.45 13.84
CA VAL A 413 -28.66 36.69 12.88
C VAL A 413 -28.57 35.71 11.71
N LYS A 414 -27.38 35.55 11.11
CA LYS A 414 -27.14 34.63 9.99
C LYS A 414 -27.43 33.18 10.41
N ALA A 415 -27.00 32.76 11.59
CA ALA A 415 -27.28 31.43 12.11
C ALA A 415 -28.79 31.18 12.25
N ALA A 416 -29.54 32.15 12.77
CA ALA A 416 -31.00 32.06 12.87
C ALA A 416 -31.68 32.03 11.49
N GLU A 417 -31.21 32.84 10.53
CA GLU A 417 -31.71 32.83 9.14
C GLU A 417 -31.44 31.49 8.44
N GLU A 418 -30.26 30.89 8.65
CA GLU A 418 -29.89 29.58 8.10
C GLU A 418 -30.71 28.43 8.73
N GLU A 419 -30.97 28.48 10.04
CA GLU A 419 -31.83 27.49 10.72
C GLU A 419 -33.26 27.52 10.20
N GLU A 420 -33.85 28.70 10.04
CA GLU A 420 -35.21 28.83 9.49
C GLU A 420 -35.26 28.42 8.01
N ARG A 421 -34.23 28.76 7.21
CA ARG A 421 -34.14 28.30 5.82
C ARG A 421 -34.07 26.78 5.73
N ALA A 422 -33.23 26.14 6.55
CA ALA A 422 -33.11 24.68 6.59
C ALA A 422 -34.43 24.00 7.00
N ARG A 423 -35.16 24.60 7.96
CA ARG A 423 -36.49 24.12 8.37
C ARG A 423 -37.50 24.18 7.22
N LEU A 424 -37.54 25.29 6.49
CA LEU A 424 -38.44 25.46 5.34
C LEU A 424 -38.09 24.53 4.17
N GLU A 425 -36.80 24.29 3.92
CA GLU A 425 -36.33 23.32 2.92
C GLU A 425 -36.75 21.90 3.29
N ALA A 426 -36.57 21.49 4.55
CA ALA A 426 -37.00 20.18 5.03
C ALA A 426 -38.53 20.00 4.93
N GLU A 427 -39.31 21.04 5.24
CA GLU A 427 -40.77 21.02 5.08
C GLU A 427 -41.18 20.88 3.61
N ASN A 428 -40.52 21.61 2.71
CA ASN A 428 -40.76 21.51 1.26
C ASN A 428 -40.36 20.13 0.70
N GLU A 429 -39.23 19.56 1.11
CA GLU A 429 -38.83 18.20 0.72
C GLU A 429 -39.83 17.15 1.21
N ALA A 430 -40.29 17.27 2.46
CA ALA A 430 -41.31 16.38 3.01
C ALA A 430 -42.63 16.49 2.22
N ARG A 431 -43.03 17.71 1.84
CA ARG A 431 -44.22 17.93 0.99
C ARG A 431 -44.07 17.30 -0.38
N LEU A 432 -42.95 17.55 -1.08
CA LEU A 432 -42.68 16.99 -2.40
C LEU A 432 -42.61 15.46 -2.38
N ARG A 433 -42.05 14.87 -1.32
CA ARG A 433 -42.02 13.43 -1.13
C ARG A 433 -43.43 12.86 -0.93
N ALA A 434 -44.25 13.51 -0.11
CA ALA A 434 -45.64 13.11 0.09
C ALA A 434 -46.46 13.21 -1.21
N GLU A 435 -46.25 14.27 -2.00
CA GLU A 435 -46.87 14.44 -3.32
C GLU A 435 -46.40 13.36 -4.32
N ALA A 436 -45.12 13.00 -4.34
CA ALA A 436 -44.59 11.93 -5.18
C ALA A 436 -45.12 10.55 -4.77
N GLU A 437 -45.24 10.28 -3.47
CA GLU A 437 -45.82 9.04 -2.94
C GLU A 437 -47.33 8.96 -3.26
N ALA A 438 -48.06 10.07 -3.18
CA ALA A 438 -49.47 10.14 -3.57
C ALA A 438 -49.67 9.94 -5.08
N ALA A 439 -48.87 10.60 -5.93
CA ALA A 439 -48.91 10.41 -7.38
C ALA A 439 -48.55 8.97 -7.80
N ALA A 440 -47.59 8.34 -7.11
CA ALA A 440 -47.26 6.93 -7.32
C ALA A 440 -48.40 5.98 -6.90
N ALA A 441 -49.16 6.32 -5.85
CA ALA A 441 -50.32 5.57 -5.40
C ALA A 441 -51.51 5.70 -6.38
N GLU A 442 -51.77 6.90 -6.90
CA GLU A 442 -52.80 7.14 -7.92
C GLU A 442 -52.47 6.43 -9.24
N SER A 443 -51.21 6.46 -9.67
CA SER A 443 -50.77 5.72 -10.86
C SER A 443 -50.91 4.20 -10.70
N ARG A 444 -50.76 3.66 -9.49
CA ARG A 444 -51.01 2.24 -9.21
C ARG A 444 -52.51 1.92 -9.22
N ALA A 445 -53.34 2.79 -8.67
CA ALA A 445 -54.79 2.61 -8.67
C ALA A 445 -55.42 2.73 -10.08
N ALA A 446 -54.87 3.57 -10.95
CA ALA A 446 -55.32 3.71 -12.34
C ALA A 446 -54.91 2.52 -13.23
N GLY A 447 -53.81 1.83 -12.91
CA GLY A 447 -53.33 0.66 -13.65
C GLY A 447 -54.14 -0.62 -13.42
N GLU A 448 -54.95 -0.69 -12.36
CA GLU A 448 -55.79 -1.86 -12.04
C GLU A 448 -57.18 -1.82 -12.73
N GLY A 449 -57.50 -0.76 -13.47
CA GLY A 449 -58.82 -0.54 -14.10
C GLY A 449 -59.04 -1.12 -15.50
N GLU A 450 -58.00 -1.52 -16.25
CA GLU A 450 -58.12 -1.96 -17.67
C GLU A 450 -57.77 -3.45 -17.92
N GLY A 451 -57.90 -4.30 -16.90
CA GLY A 451 -57.50 -5.71 -16.96
C GLY A 451 -58.61 -6.73 -16.73
N ALA A 452 -59.80 -6.60 -17.30
CA ALA A 452 -60.82 -7.64 -17.24
C ALA A 452 -61.69 -7.74 -18.49
N VAL A 453 -61.12 -8.25 -19.60
CA VAL A 453 -61.91 -8.87 -20.67
C VAL A 453 -61.52 -10.34 -20.74
N ALA A 454 -62.37 -11.19 -20.17
CA ALA A 454 -62.24 -12.64 -20.23
C ALA A 454 -62.43 -13.15 -21.68
N PRO A 455 -61.67 -14.16 -22.13
CA PRO A 455 -61.91 -14.77 -23.43
C PRO A 455 -63.17 -15.67 -23.39
N PRO A 456 -63.98 -15.71 -24.46
CA PRO A 456 -65.13 -16.60 -24.50
C PRO A 456 -64.68 -18.05 -24.73
N THR A 457 -65.15 -18.93 -23.84
CA THR A 457 -65.14 -20.38 -23.98
C THR A 457 -66.09 -20.81 -25.10
N GLY A 458 -65.60 -21.61 -26.05
CA GLY A 458 -66.39 -22.33 -27.06
C GLY A 458 -65.99 -23.82 -27.11
N PRO A 459 -66.91 -24.74 -27.47
CA PRO A 459 -66.98 -26.08 -26.88
C PRO A 459 -66.23 -27.17 -27.63
N ALA A 460 -65.98 -28.27 -26.92
CA ALA A 460 -65.45 -29.53 -27.42
C ALA A 460 -66.49 -30.33 -28.22
N SER A 461 -66.07 -30.97 -29.33
CA SER A 461 -66.41 -32.36 -29.67
C SER A 461 -65.71 -32.81 -30.98
N ASP A 462 -65.05 -33.97 -30.89
CA ASP A 462 -64.85 -35.07 -31.87
C ASP A 462 -64.99 -34.84 -33.38
N ARG A 463 -63.97 -35.27 -34.14
CA ARG A 463 -63.97 -36.42 -35.09
C ARG A 463 -62.82 -36.37 -36.11
N GLU A 464 -62.24 -37.56 -36.39
CA GLU A 464 -61.79 -38.14 -37.69
C GLU A 464 -60.97 -37.24 -38.64
N ASP A 465 -59.77 -37.56 -39.15
CA ASP A 465 -59.05 -38.80 -39.46
C ASP A 465 -57.53 -38.65 -39.22
#